data_AF-A0A959TEB9-F1
#
_entry.id   AF-A0A959TEB9-F1
#
_cell.length_a   1.000
_cell.length_b   1.000
_cell.length_c   1.000
_cell.angle_alpha   90.00
_cell.angle_beta   90.00
_cell.angle_gamma   90.00
#
_symmetry.space_group_name_H-M   'P 1'
#
loop_
_entity.id
_entity.type
_entity.pdbx_description
1 polymer ?
#
loop_
_entity_poly.entity_id
_entity_poly.type
_entity_poly.pdbx_seq_one_letter_code
_entity_poly.pdbx_strand_id
1 'polypeptide(L)'
;MSIEADLRMAVQRTGLRLRYLQALDSLMERTDSVYEALARSAGVRHEAGAGSLLERTTALARASEVHTRRMQVQADRQVEQYRLGALLGMQVPVDISPGP
;
A
#
# COMPACT_ATOMS: atom_id res chain seq x y z
N MET A 1 29.50 -7.19 -19.69
CA MET A 1 28.04 -7.15 -19.41
C MET A 1 27.35 -6.53 -20.60
N SER A 2 26.23 -7.10 -21.06
CA SER A 2 25.48 -6.58 -22.21
C SER A 2 24.35 -5.67 -21.73
N ILE A 3 24.22 -4.49 -22.35
CA ILE A 3 23.17 -3.50 -22.05
C ILE A 3 21.77 -4.09 -22.18
N GLU A 4 21.56 -5.00 -23.15
CA GLU A 4 20.28 -5.67 -23.35
C GLU A 4 19.91 -6.59 -22.16
N ALA A 5 20.90 -7.32 -21.64
CA ALA A 5 20.71 -8.18 -20.48
C ALA A 5 20.38 -7.34 -19.23
N ASP A 6 21.08 -6.22 -19.06
CA ASP A 6 20.86 -5.30 -17.94
C ASP A 6 19.46 -4.67 -17.98
N LEU A 7 19.02 -4.23 -19.16
CA LEU A 7 17.67 -3.71 -19.38
C LEU A 7 16.59 -4.76 -19.09
N ARG A 8 16.76 -5.99 -19.60
CA ARG A 8 15.84 -7.11 -19.35
C ARG A 8 15.70 -7.39 -17.86
N MET A 9 16.81 -7.45 -17.13
CA MET A 9 16.79 -7.64 -15.67
C MET A 9 16.14 -6.47 -14.93
N ALA A 10 16.35 -5.23 -15.39
CA ALA A 10 15.71 -4.05 -14.80
C ALA A 10 14.19 -4.12 -14.96
N VAL A 11 13.70 -4.42 -16.15
CA VAL A 11 12.26 -4.58 -16.43
C VAL A 11 11.65 -5.69 -15.57
N GLN A 12 12.30 -6.86 -15.50
CA GLN A 12 11.83 -7.98 -14.68
C GLN A 12 11.75 -7.61 -13.18
N ARG A 13 12.79 -6.97 -12.63
CA ARG A 13 12.82 -6.56 -11.23
C ARG A 13 11.74 -5.54 -10.90
N THR A 14 11.57 -4.52 -11.74
CA THR A 14 10.53 -3.51 -11.57
C THR A 14 9.13 -4.13 -11.68
N GLY A 15 8.91 -5.05 -12.64
CA GLY A 15 7.65 -5.79 -12.73
C GLY A 15 7.34 -6.63 -11.48
N LEU A 16 8.32 -7.37 -10.95
CA LEU A 16 8.13 -8.11 -9.70
C LEU A 16 7.84 -7.19 -8.51
N ARG A 17 8.52 -6.05 -8.44
CA ARG A 17 8.29 -5.04 -7.39
C ARG A 17 6.87 -4.47 -7.47
N LEU A 18 6.39 -4.11 -8.65
CA LEU A 18 5.02 -3.64 -8.86
C LEU A 18 4.00 -4.69 -8.42
N ARG A 19 4.21 -5.97 -8.78
CA ARG A 19 3.29 -7.06 -8.38
C ARG A 19 3.22 -7.22 -6.86
N TYR A 20 4.37 -7.14 -6.20
CA TYR A 20 4.43 -7.14 -4.73
C TYR A 20 3.67 -5.95 -4.13
N LEU A 21 3.89 -4.74 -4.65
CA LEU A 21 3.23 -3.53 -4.14
C LEU A 21 1.72 -3.55 -4.37
N GLN A 22 1.24 -4.10 -5.49
CA GLN A 22 -0.19 -4.31 -5.74
C GLN A 22 -0.82 -5.26 -4.70
N ALA A 23 -0.19 -6.41 -4.45
CA ALA A 23 -0.66 -7.36 -3.45
C ALA A 23 -0.65 -6.75 -2.04
N LEU A 24 0.39 -5.97 -1.73
CA LEU A 24 0.51 -5.27 -0.46
C LEU A 24 -0.56 -4.19 -0.28
N ASP A 25 -0.84 -3.39 -1.32
CA ASP A 25 -1.90 -2.37 -1.29
C ASP A 25 -3.28 -3.01 -1.06
N SER A 26 -3.58 -4.13 -1.74
CA SER A 26 -4.82 -4.89 -1.50
C SER A 26 -4.93 -5.45 -0.07
N LEU A 27 -3.82 -5.89 0.51
CA LEU A 27 -3.79 -6.33 1.91
C LEU A 27 -3.99 -5.14 2.86
N MET A 28 -3.31 -4.02 2.60
CA MET A 28 -3.42 -2.81 3.40
C MET A 28 -4.82 -2.22 3.33
N GLU A 29 -5.49 -2.22 2.18
CA GLU A 29 -6.89 -1.79 2.04
C GLU A 29 -7.85 -2.57 2.93
N ARG A 30 -7.71 -3.90 2.95
CA ARG A 30 -8.51 -4.77 3.83
C ARG A 30 -8.22 -4.48 5.30
N THR A 31 -6.94 -4.28 5.62
CA THR A 31 -6.48 -4.03 6.99
C THR A 31 -6.97 -2.67 7.49
N ASP A 32 -6.88 -1.64 6.65
CA ASP A 32 -7.35 -0.27 6.89
C ASP A 32 -8.85 -0.28 7.25
N SER A 33 -9.66 -0.96 6.43
CA SER A 33 -11.10 -1.12 6.67
C SER A 33 -11.42 -1.76 8.03
N VAL A 34 -10.64 -2.76 8.45
CA VAL A 34 -10.81 -3.45 9.73
C VAL A 34 -10.47 -2.52 10.91
N TYR A 35 -9.34 -1.82 10.84
CA TYR A 35 -8.92 -0.94 11.93
C TYR A 35 -9.77 0.33 12.03
N GLU A 36 -10.26 0.85 10.91
CA GLU A 36 -11.26 1.92 10.93
C GLU A 36 -12.54 1.47 11.63
N ALA A 37 -13.05 0.27 11.32
CA ALA A 37 -14.24 -0.27 11.97
C ALA A 37 -14.01 -0.47 13.49
N LEU A 38 -12.83 -0.94 13.87
CA LEU A 38 -12.43 -1.07 15.28
C LEU A 38 -12.39 0.30 15.97
N ALA A 39 -11.78 1.31 15.35
CA ALA A 39 -11.70 2.66 15.89
C ALA A 39 -13.09 3.29 16.08
N ARG A 40 -14.00 3.09 15.11
CA ARG A 40 -15.41 3.52 15.23
C ARG A 40 -16.11 2.83 16.41
N SER A 41 -15.98 1.52 16.53
CA SER A 41 -16.59 0.74 17.63
C SER A 41 -16.05 1.17 19.01
N ALA A 42 -14.74 1.34 19.12
CA ALA A 42 -14.12 1.81 20.36
C ALA A 42 -14.57 3.23 20.74
N GLY A 43 -14.80 4.11 19.76
CA GLY A 43 -15.39 5.43 19.95
C GLY A 43 -16.79 5.34 20.57
N VAL A 44 -17.70 4.59 19.93
CA VAL A 44 -19.07 4.40 20.42
C VAL A 44 -19.10 3.80 21.82
N ARG A 45 -18.26 2.79 22.10
CA ARG A 45 -18.19 2.17 23.43
C ARG A 45 -17.69 3.14 24.49
N HIS A 46 -16.68 3.95 24.19
CA HIS A 46 -16.20 4.97 25.12
C HIS A 46 -17.30 6.02 25.38
N GLU A 47 -18.00 6.51 24.36
CA GLU A 47 -19.09 7.48 24.50
C GLU A 47 -20.24 6.94 25.36
N ALA A 48 -20.54 5.63 25.25
CA ALA A 48 -21.52 4.94 26.09
C ALA A 48 -21.02 4.59 27.50
N GLY A 49 -19.78 4.94 27.87
CA GLY A 49 -19.16 4.57 29.15
C GLY A 49 -18.79 3.09 29.29
N ALA A 50 -18.91 2.31 28.21
CA ALA A 50 -18.65 0.87 28.15
C ALA A 50 -17.24 0.52 27.61
N GLY A 51 -16.38 1.51 27.42
CA GLY A 51 -15.01 1.37 26.92
C GLY A 51 -14.06 2.37 27.58
N SER A 52 -12.77 2.05 27.59
CA SER A 52 -11.75 2.91 28.21
C SER A 52 -11.19 3.95 27.23
N LEU A 53 -10.66 5.05 27.75
CA LEU A 53 -9.92 6.02 26.93
C LEU A 53 -8.73 5.36 26.23
N LEU A 54 -8.01 4.46 26.92
CA LEU A 54 -6.87 3.74 26.36
C LEU A 54 -7.27 2.85 25.17
N GLU A 55 -8.42 2.18 25.25
CA GLU A 55 -8.95 1.36 24.15
C GLU A 55 -9.25 2.22 22.92
N ARG A 56 -9.95 3.35 23.11
CA ARG A 56 -10.26 4.29 22.02
C ARG A 56 -8.99 4.85 21.37
N THR A 57 -8.04 5.35 22.17
CA THR A 57 -6.82 5.96 21.65
C THR A 57 -5.93 4.92 20.94
N THR A 58 -5.85 3.70 21.46
CA THR A 58 -5.12 2.61 20.81
C THR A 58 -5.73 2.25 19.46
N ALA A 59 -7.06 2.12 19.39
CA ALA A 59 -7.73 1.80 18.13
C ALA A 59 -7.55 2.89 17.07
N LEU A 60 -7.64 4.17 17.46
CA LEU A 60 -7.39 5.32 16.58
C LEU A 60 -5.94 5.34 16.08
N ALA A 61 -4.97 5.12 16.97
CA ALA A 61 -3.56 5.11 16.60
C ALA A 61 -3.26 3.99 15.58
N ARG A 62 -3.84 2.81 15.77
CA ARG A 62 -3.67 1.69 14.83
C ARG A 62 -4.31 1.96 13.47
N ALA A 63 -5.50 2.55 13.43
CA ALA A 63 -6.12 2.96 12.18
C ALA A 63 -5.24 3.98 11.43
N SER A 64 -4.72 4.99 12.13
CA SER A 64 -3.83 6.00 11.54
C SER A 64 -2.51 5.41 11.02
N GLU A 65 -1.91 4.47 11.76
CA GLU A 65 -0.69 3.77 11.36
C GLU A 65 -0.89 2.99 10.06
N VAL A 66 -1.98 2.21 9.98
CA VAL A 66 -2.31 1.39 8.80
C VAL A 66 -2.62 2.28 7.60
N HIS A 67 -3.41 3.33 7.80
CA HIS A 67 -3.73 4.30 6.75
C HIS A 67 -2.46 4.94 6.18
N THR A 68 -1.56 5.41 7.06
CA THR A 68 -0.27 6.00 6.65
C THR A 68 0.57 5.00 5.87
N ARG A 69 0.63 3.73 6.33
CA ARG A 69 1.37 2.68 5.62
C ARG A 69 0.77 2.38 4.25
N ARG A 70 -0.55 2.38 4.11
CA ARG A 70 -1.21 2.22 2.79
C ARG A 70 -0.81 3.35 1.84
N MET A 71 -0.83 4.60 2.31
CA MET A 71 -0.40 5.76 1.51
C MET A 71 1.06 5.63 1.04
N GLN A 72 1.94 5.13 1.90
CA GLN A 72 3.34 4.85 1.53
C GLN A 72 3.45 3.78 0.41
N VAL A 73 2.69 2.69 0.52
CA VAL A 73 2.68 1.63 -0.50
C VAL A 73 2.17 2.15 -1.85
N GLN A 74 1.17 3.03 -1.84
CA GLN A 74 0.63 3.65 -3.05
C GLN A 74 1.65 4.60 -3.70
N ALA A 75 2.36 5.40 -2.89
CA ALA A 75 3.44 6.25 -3.38
C ALA A 75 4.59 5.42 -3.97
N ASP A 76 5.03 4.37 -3.29
CA ASP A 76 6.06 3.44 -3.78
C ASP A 76 5.64 2.80 -5.12
N ARG A 77 4.37 2.39 -5.24
CA ARG A 77 3.83 1.82 -6.47
C ARG A 77 3.89 2.83 -7.61
N GLN A 78 3.51 4.08 -7.36
CA GLN A 78 3.57 5.14 -8.35
C GLN A 78 5.01 5.37 -8.84
N VAL A 79 5.99 5.41 -7.94
CA VAL A 79 7.41 5.54 -8.30
C VAL A 79 7.86 4.40 -9.22
N GLU A 80 7.50 3.16 -8.90
CA GLU A 80 7.86 2.00 -9.72
C GLU A 80 7.11 1.97 -11.08
N GLN A 81 5.90 2.53 -11.16
CA GLN A 81 5.19 2.70 -12.44
C GLN A 81 5.92 3.68 -13.37
N TYR A 82 6.40 4.80 -12.84
CA TYR A 82 7.23 5.74 -13.60
C TYR A 82 8.56 5.11 -14.01
N ARG A 83 9.19 4.34 -13.12
CA ARG A 83 10.42 3.61 -13.41
C ARG A 83 10.22 2.60 -14.54
N LEU A 84 9.12 1.85 -14.52
CA LEU A 84 8.79 0.92 -15.60
C LEU A 84 8.58 1.66 -16.92
N GLY A 85 7.84 2.77 -16.90
CA GLY A 85 7.65 3.65 -18.06
C GLY A 85 8.99 4.06 -18.66
N ALA A 86 9.90 4.60 -17.85
CA ALA A 86 11.22 5.03 -18.30
C ALA A 86 12.05 3.88 -18.91
N LEU A 87 12.02 2.68 -18.30
CA LEU A 87 12.71 1.49 -18.85
C LEU A 87 12.13 1.04 -20.19
N LEU A 88 10.84 1.31 -20.44
CA LEU A 88 10.15 1.00 -21.70
C LEU A 88 10.21 2.15 -22.71
N GLY A 89 10.94 3.23 -22.41
CA GLY A 89 11.01 4.42 -23.27
C GLY A 89 9.72 5.24 -23.31
N MET A 90 8.84 5.06 -22.32
CA MET A 90 7.59 5.80 -22.17
C MET A 90 7.77 6.95 -21.16
N GLN A 91 7.19 8.11 -21.45
CA GLN A 91 7.17 9.27 -20.53
C GLN A 91 5.93 9.28 -19.62
N VAL A 92 5.28 8.14 -19.49
CA VAL A 92 4.04 7.95 -18.71
C VAL A 92 4.23 6.80 -17.74
N PRO A 93 3.55 6.81 -16.59
CA PRO A 93 3.56 5.68 -15.68
C PRO A 93 2.96 4.46 -16.37
N VAL A 94 3.65 3.33 -16.27
CA VAL A 94 3.19 2.04 -16.79
C VAL A 94 2.92 1.12 -15.62
N ASP A 95 1.74 0.52 -15.59
CA ASP A 95 1.41 -0.51 -14.62
C ASP A 95 1.47 -1.89 -15.26
N ILE A 96 1.54 -2.91 -14.40
CA ILE A 96 1.33 -4.29 -14.81
C ILE A 96 -0.11 -4.67 -14.53
N SER A 97 -0.72 -5.51 -15.39
CA SER A 97 -2.02 -6.10 -15.06
C SER A 97 -1.91 -6.81 -13.71
N PRO A 98 -2.88 -6.64 -12.80
CA PRO A 98 -2.96 -7.54 -11.66
C PRO A 98 -2.95 -8.97 -12.20
N GLY A 99 -2.06 -9.80 -11.66
CA GLY A 99 -2.04 -11.22 -12.00
C GLY A 99 -3.38 -11.86 -11.59
N PRO A 100 -3.74 -13.02 -12.18
CA PRO A 100 -4.89 -13.80 -11.70
C PRO A 100 -4.76 -14.13 -10.21
#